data_AF-A0A524F700-F1
#
_entry.id   AF-A0A524F700-F1
#
_cell.length_a   1.000
_cell.length_b   1.000
_cell.length_c   1.000
_cell.angle_alpha   90.00
_cell.angle_beta   90.00
_cell.angle_gamma   90.00
#
_symmetry.space_group_name_H-M   'P 1'
#
loop_
_entity.id
_entity.type
_entity.pdbx_description
1 polymer ?
#
loop_
_entity_poly.entity_id
_entity_poly.type
_entity_poly.pdbx_seq_one_letter_code
_entity_poly.pdbx_strand_id
1 'polypeptide(L)' 'MNCPNCGAKLTSMNQKYCEFCGVELEVIESKPMEQETKKTFTIFSKRRCC' A
#
# COMPACT_ATOMS: atom_id res chain seq x y z
N MET A 1 -8.33 -16.11 -3.92
CA MET A 1 -7.16 -16.38 -3.05
C MET A 1 -7.50 -15.84 -1.66
N ASN A 2 -6.89 -16.30 -0.58
CA ASN A 2 -7.22 -15.78 0.75
C ASN A 2 -6.09 -14.89 1.28
N CYS A 3 -6.45 -13.82 1.95
CA CYS A 3 -5.50 -12.94 2.61
C CYS A 3 -4.76 -13.71 3.71
N PRO A 4 -3.42 -13.70 3.75
CA PRO A 4 -2.66 -14.41 4.78
C PRO A 4 -2.82 -13.79 6.17
N ASN A 5 -3.21 -12.51 6.26
CA ASN A 5 -3.37 -11.82 7.53
C ASN A 5 -4.75 -12.06 8.16
N CYS A 6 -5.83 -11.95 7.37
CA CYS A 6 -7.20 -12.00 7.90
C CYS A 6 -8.05 -13.17 7.36
N GLY A 7 -7.54 -13.93 6.39
CA GLY A 7 -8.28 -15.03 5.77
C GLY A 7 -9.37 -14.60 4.77
N ALA A 8 -9.60 -13.29 4.59
CA ALA A 8 -10.62 -12.79 3.68
C ALA A 8 -10.37 -13.22 2.22
N LYS A 9 -11.45 -13.42 1.47
CA LYS A 9 -11.38 -13.86 0.08
C LYS A 9 -11.02 -12.68 -0.82
N LEU A 10 -9.80 -12.70 -1.33
CA LEU A 10 -9.30 -11.75 -2.32
C LEU A 10 -9.83 -12.12 -3.71
N THR A 11 -10.51 -11.15 -4.33
CA THR A 11 -11.14 -11.27 -5.65
C THR A 11 -10.12 -11.06 -6.79
N SER A 12 -9.09 -10.24 -6.56
CA SER A 12 -8.08 -9.90 -7.57
C SER A 12 -6.67 -10.04 -7.00
N MET A 13 -5.73 -10.55 -7.81
CA MET A 13 -4.32 -10.68 -7.40
C MET A 13 -3.53 -9.37 -7.54
N ASN A 14 -4.07 -8.38 -8.26
CA ASN A 14 -3.39 -7.11 -8.56
C ASN A 14 -3.66 -6.02 -7.52
N GLN A 15 -4.17 -6.38 -6.34
CA GLN A 15 -4.43 -5.39 -5.29
C GLN A 15 -3.20 -5.22 -4.41
N LYS A 16 -2.75 -3.97 -4.25
CA LYS A 16 -1.61 -3.62 -3.39
C LYS A 16 -1.91 -3.79 -1.90
N TYR A 17 -3.18 -3.85 -1.53
CA TYR A 17 -3.61 -4.03 -0.14
C TYR A 17 -4.89 -4.85 -0.09
N CYS A 18 -5.11 -5.53 1.03
CA CYS A 18 -6.36 -6.22 1.29
C CYS A 18 -7.46 -5.19 1.61
N GLU A 19 -8.53 -5.18 0.84
CA GLU A 19 -9.70 -4.32 1.05
C GLU A 19 -10.42 -4.52 2.39
N PHE A 20 -10.19 -5.66 3.07
CA PHE A 20 -10.84 -6.00 4.33
C PHE A 20 -10.04 -5.63 5.58
N CYS A 21 -8.72 -5.84 5.57
CA CYS A 21 -7.87 -5.61 6.74
C CYS A 21 -6.77 -4.57 6.51
N GLY A 22 -6.59 -4.11 5.27
CA GLY A 22 -5.57 -3.11 4.91
C GLY A 22 -4.13 -3.63 4.90
N VAL A 23 -3.90 -4.95 4.98
CA VAL A 23 -2.53 -5.48 4.88
C VAL A 23 -2.00 -5.25 3.48
N GLU A 24 -0.74 -4.83 3.36
CA GLU A 24 -0.07 -4.73 2.06
C GLU A 24 0.10 -6.14 1.46
N LEU A 25 -0.25 -6.27 0.19
CA LEU A 25 -0.09 -7.47 -0.59
C LEU A 25 0.94 -7.16 -1.66
N GLU A 26 2.07 -7.86 -1.64
CA GLU A 26 3.13 -7.70 -2.63
C GLU A 26 2.67 -8.27 -3.97
N VAL A 27 2.08 -7.40 -4.80
CA VAL A 27 1.79 -7.73 -6.20
C VAL A 27 3.10 -7.65 -6.96
N ILE A 28 3.63 -8.81 -7.36
CA ILE A 28 4.78 -8.89 -8.25
C ILE A 28 4.28 -8.55 -9.66
N GLU A 29 4.08 -7.25 -9.93
CA GLU A 29 3.75 -6.75 -11.26
C GLU A 29 5.00 -6.90 -12.16
N SER A 30 5.05 -7.98 -12.93
CA SER A 30 6.08 -8.18 -13.94
C SER A 30 5.84 -7.29 -15.17
N LYS A 31 6.18 -6.00 -15.06
CA LYS A 31 6.74 -5.23 -16.19
C LYS A 31 7.58 -4.06 -15.65
N PRO A 32 8.91 -4.07 -15.80
CA PRO A 32 9.75 -2.97 -15.38
C PRO A 32 9.66 -1.87 -16.44
N MET A 33 9.25 -0.66 -16.07
CA MET A 33 9.89 0.57 -16.52
C MET A 33 9.28 1.78 -15.81
N GLU A 34 10.19 2.63 -15.34
CA GLU A 34 9.99 4.00 -14.85
C GLU A 34 9.52 4.21 -13.40
N GLN A 35 10.52 4.05 -12.53
CA GLN A 35 11.09 5.12 -11.68
C GLN A 35 10.28 5.64 -10.49
N GLU A 36 10.81 5.28 -9.32
CA GLU A 36 10.82 6.03 -8.07
C GLU A 36 10.60 7.55 -8.25
N THR A 37 9.54 8.07 -7.65
CA THR A 37 9.63 9.38 -7.00
C THR A 37 9.27 9.24 -5.53
N LYS A 38 10.35 9.19 -4.77
CA LYS A 38 10.46 9.56 -3.37
C LYS A 38 9.51 10.73 -3.05
N LYS A 39 8.53 10.52 -2.18
CA LYS A 39 7.94 11.60 -1.38
C LYS A 39 8.39 11.49 0.07
N THR A 40 9.71 11.45 0.28
CA THR A 40 10.29 12.13 1.44
C THR A 40 10.38 13.61 1.08
N PHE A 41 9.35 14.41 1.35
CA PHE A 41 9.50 15.85 1.58
C PHE A 41 8.27 16.35 2.33
N THR A 42 8.41 16.33 3.66
CA THR A 42 8.11 17.46 4.55
C THR A 42 6.95 18.38 4.15
N ILE A 43 5.85 18.33 4.89
CA ILE A 43 5.08 19.53 5.17
C ILE A 43 5.33 19.91 6.63
N PHE A 44 6.30 20.81 6.74
CA PHE A 44 6.41 21.84 7.76
C PHE A 44 5.03 22.36 8.18
N SER A 45 4.63 22.17 9.44
CA SER A 45 4.00 23.26 10.23
C SER A 45 3.66 22.80 11.62
N LYS A 46 4.63 23.04 12.50
CA LYS A 46 4.46 23.47 13.88
C LYS A 46 3.15 24.26 14.08
N ARG A 47 2.06 23.60 14.46
CA ARG A 47 0.93 24.25 15.12
C ARG A 47 1.03 23.95 16.59
N ARG A 48 1.44 24.97 17.34
CA ARG A 48 1.28 25.07 18.78
C ARG A 48 -0.17 24.68 19.10
N CYS A 49 -0.36 23.59 19.84
CA CYS A 49 -1.49 23.55 20.76
C CYS A 49 -1.14 24.59 21.83
N CYS A 50 -1.91 25.68 21.84
CA CYS A 50 -2.08 26.49 23.03
C CYS A 50 -2.66 25.63 24.15
#